data_AF-A0A819HFE8-F1
#
_entry.id   AF-A0A819HFE8-F1
#
_cell.length_a   1.000
_cell.length_b   1.000
_cell.length_c   1.000
_cell.angle_alpha   90.00
_cell.angle_beta   90.00
_cell.angle_gamma   90.00
#
_symmetry.space_group_name_H-M   'P 1'
#
loop_
_entity.id
_entity.type
_entity.pdbx_description
1 polymer ?
#
loop_
_entity_poly.entity_id
_entity_poly.type
_entity_poly.pdbx_seq_one_letter_code
_entity_poly.pdbx_strand_id
1 'polypeptide(L)'
;MIKFILIIVFCWCSAENNPLIGYDFGQQYSRIRIFEYESYSDVKFLKFNIQGPTTLANWSLTLSTEGKCTNYFANIHFYLQHGAYPLTSPRNESLPETYIPNRHNLFKLIFNTTLLNPLIQLNNPPIGTWFAMTFIDHPTSEIKPKITTGCNLYLSTWLDYQVVSSIFTLVFNEPRQVVLSDNKTSIYASYYTSVGNSRLRISFDWSNNCEIIFLARINALPNIYLYDYKTVCTNKTCLIEIDQLSASISIYFQITVTNFSCLINPLHGEILIRSTECLSSSDNFCVQPYPTRRIMFNYYYDFLYVPIYTTNRFNSHSTSSITLNGNDVSMYAYEFIVDDRNIGGTLHFDFESRTMPFVSPDVNVSILGCLSKYQPRRFDQCESNYKILIDKNSISLRSLPYPEMGFWYLTLQYFCNGLVYIYFFSIKIFIYY
;
A
#
# COMPACT_ATOMS: atom_id res chain seq x y z
N MET A 1 -12.15 68.49 39.77
CA MET A 1 -12.20 67.08 40.21
C MET A 1 -12.47 66.22 38.97
N ILE A 2 -11.41 65.89 38.22
CA ILE A 2 -11.49 65.20 36.92
C ILE A 2 -11.20 63.72 37.19
N LYS A 3 -12.20 62.86 37.00
CA LYS A 3 -12.05 61.41 37.12
C LYS A 3 -11.44 60.85 35.83
N PHE A 4 -10.20 60.38 35.91
CA PHE A 4 -9.60 59.54 34.88
C PHE A 4 -10.27 58.16 34.90
N ILE A 5 -10.86 57.76 33.77
CA ILE A 5 -11.30 56.39 33.53
C ILE A 5 -10.11 55.64 32.94
N LEU A 6 -9.53 54.75 33.75
CA LEU A 6 -8.47 53.83 33.34
C LEU A 6 -9.12 52.65 32.62
N ILE A 7 -9.05 52.61 31.28
CA ILE A 7 -9.47 51.46 30.48
C ILE A 7 -8.31 50.47 30.46
N ILE A 8 -8.42 49.39 31.26
CA ILE A 8 -7.51 48.24 31.20
C ILE A 8 -7.98 47.36 30.04
N VAL A 9 -7.29 47.45 28.91
CA VAL A 9 -7.46 46.52 27.79
C VAL A 9 -6.70 45.25 28.13
N PHE A 10 -7.41 44.20 28.55
CA PHE A 10 -6.86 42.84 28.60
C PHE A 10 -6.63 42.36 27.17
N CYS A 11 -5.39 42.47 26.71
CA CYS A 11 -4.96 41.82 25.48
C CYS A 11 -4.78 40.32 25.77
N TRP A 12 -5.80 39.52 25.48
CA TRP A 12 -5.67 38.07 25.42
C TRP A 12 -4.75 37.73 24.23
N CYS A 13 -3.48 37.50 24.51
CA CYS A 13 -2.62 36.74 23.61
C CYS A 13 -3.10 35.29 23.64
N SER A 14 -4.02 34.95 22.74
CA SER A 14 -4.24 33.55 22.38
C SER A 14 -2.94 33.06 21.74
N ALA A 15 -2.28 32.10 22.37
CA ALA A 15 -1.21 31.35 21.72
C ALA A 15 -1.82 30.62 20.51
N GLU A 16 -1.61 31.17 19.31
CA GLU A 16 -1.80 30.43 18.06
C GLU A 16 -0.78 29.28 18.04
N ASN A 17 -1.16 28.16 18.66
CA ASN A 17 -0.71 26.86 18.18
C ASN A 17 -1.22 26.77 16.75
N ASN A 18 -0.41 27.18 15.77
CA ASN A 18 -0.73 27.06 14.35
C ASN A 18 -1.12 25.61 14.08
N PRO A 19 -2.42 25.27 13.96
CA PRO A 19 -2.78 23.96 13.49
C PRO A 19 -2.22 23.89 12.08
N LEU A 20 -1.63 22.76 11.70
CA LEU A 20 -1.42 22.47 10.28
C LEU A 20 -2.74 22.81 9.59
N ILE A 21 -2.75 23.79 8.69
CA ILE A 21 -3.98 24.24 8.03
C ILE A 21 -4.46 23.05 7.20
N GLY A 22 -5.42 22.32 7.77
CA GLY A 22 -6.03 21.16 7.18
C GLY A 22 -7.22 21.61 6.35
N TYR A 23 -7.40 21.03 5.17
CA TYR A 23 -8.70 21.08 4.50
C TYR A 23 -9.45 19.81 4.84
N ASP A 24 -10.71 19.97 5.27
CA ASP A 24 -11.62 18.86 5.51
C ASP A 24 -12.30 18.47 4.19
N PHE A 25 -12.27 17.19 3.87
CA PHE A 25 -12.90 16.62 2.68
C PHE A 25 -13.86 15.50 3.06
N GLY A 26 -14.99 15.44 2.36
CA GLY A 26 -16.07 14.50 2.62
C GLY A 26 -16.45 13.63 1.42
N GLN A 27 -16.74 12.35 1.66
CA GLN A 27 -17.42 11.46 0.71
C GLN A 27 -18.57 10.75 1.42
N GLN A 28 -19.71 10.63 0.75
CA GLN A 28 -20.90 10.03 1.35
C GLN A 28 -21.54 8.99 0.43
N TYR A 29 -21.98 7.89 1.04
CA TYR A 29 -22.99 7.02 0.46
C TYR A 29 -24.21 7.00 1.38
N SER A 30 -25.38 7.22 0.79
CA SER A 30 -26.63 7.29 1.53
C SER A 30 -27.53 6.12 1.18
N ARG A 31 -28.07 5.48 2.23
CA ARG A 31 -29.16 4.50 2.12
C ARG A 31 -28.85 3.32 1.18
N ILE A 32 -27.71 2.66 1.39
CA ILE A 32 -27.33 1.43 0.69
C ILE A 32 -28.03 0.25 1.34
N ARG A 33 -28.85 -0.49 0.60
CA ARG A 33 -29.47 -1.71 1.13
C ARG A 33 -28.42 -2.80 1.32
N ILE A 34 -28.31 -3.32 2.54
CA ILE A 34 -27.42 -4.43 2.90
C ILE A 34 -28.22 -5.72 3.07
N PHE A 35 -27.59 -6.86 2.75
CA PHE A 35 -28.23 -8.17 2.71
C PHE A 35 -27.52 -9.16 3.63
N GLU A 36 -28.24 -10.21 3.98
CA GLU A 36 -27.73 -11.37 4.70
C GLU A 36 -26.72 -12.12 3.83
N TYR A 37 -25.62 -12.55 4.44
CA TYR A 37 -24.56 -13.25 3.73
C TYR A 37 -24.93 -14.72 3.49
N GLU A 38 -25.44 -15.01 2.29
CA GLU A 38 -25.55 -16.37 1.76
C GLU A 38 -24.37 -16.67 0.84
N SER A 39 -23.94 -15.68 0.06
CA SER A 39 -22.84 -15.75 -0.90
C SER A 39 -22.16 -14.39 -1.11
N TYR A 40 -21.05 -14.35 -1.85
CA TYR A 40 -20.39 -13.09 -2.19
C TYR A 40 -21.25 -12.15 -3.06
N SER A 41 -22.31 -12.62 -3.72
CA SER A 41 -23.20 -11.71 -4.46
C SER A 41 -24.09 -10.84 -3.56
N ASP A 42 -24.27 -11.24 -2.30
CA ASP A 42 -25.10 -10.52 -1.32
C ASP A 42 -24.34 -9.36 -0.66
N VAL A 43 -23.03 -9.38 -0.80
CA VAL A 43 -22.11 -8.39 -0.27
C VAL A 43 -22.26 -7.06 -1.02
N LYS A 44 -22.22 -5.96 -0.26
CA LYS A 44 -22.12 -4.61 -0.84
C LYS A 44 -20.70 -4.10 -0.76
N PHE A 45 -20.21 -3.71 -1.93
CA PHE A 45 -18.91 -3.08 -2.10
C PHE A 45 -19.05 -1.58 -2.25
N LEU A 46 -18.24 -0.84 -1.52
CA LEU A 46 -18.18 0.63 -1.56
C LEU A 46 -16.77 1.07 -1.89
N LYS A 47 -16.64 2.24 -2.48
CA LYS A 47 -15.35 2.81 -2.88
C LYS A 47 -15.20 4.22 -2.31
N PHE A 48 -14.08 4.47 -1.66
CA PHE A 48 -13.70 5.79 -1.17
C PHE A 48 -12.36 6.18 -1.76
N ASN A 49 -12.07 7.46 -1.87
CA ASN A 49 -10.78 7.92 -2.37
C ASN A 49 -10.21 9.05 -1.53
N ILE A 50 -9.10 8.80 -0.82
CA ILE A 50 -8.41 9.84 -0.06
C ILE A 50 -7.50 10.61 -1.02
N GLN A 51 -7.80 11.89 -1.20
CA GLN A 51 -7.01 12.77 -2.06
C GLN A 51 -5.96 13.49 -1.24
N GLY A 52 -4.69 13.20 -1.55
CA GLY A 52 -3.57 13.88 -0.93
C GLY A 52 -3.22 13.40 0.48
N PRO A 53 -2.14 13.96 1.05
CA PRO A 53 -1.54 13.53 2.31
C PRO A 53 -2.41 13.88 3.51
N THR A 54 -2.93 12.86 4.18
CA THR A 54 -3.94 12.99 5.24
C THR A 54 -3.36 12.66 6.60
N THR A 55 -3.70 13.42 7.64
CA THR A 55 -3.36 13.13 9.05
C THR A 55 -4.38 12.26 9.74
N LEU A 56 -5.66 12.43 9.40
CA LEU A 56 -6.78 11.74 10.03
C LEU A 56 -7.86 11.45 9.00
N ALA A 57 -8.38 10.22 8.99
CA ALA A 57 -9.60 9.86 8.26
C ALA A 57 -10.57 9.10 9.16
N ASN A 58 -11.83 9.47 9.05
CA ASN A 58 -12.95 9.00 9.86
C ASN A 58 -14.03 8.44 8.93
N TRP A 59 -14.29 7.14 9.02
CA TRP A 59 -15.44 6.49 8.38
C TRP A 59 -16.53 6.30 9.41
N SER A 60 -17.54 7.17 9.35
CA SER A 60 -18.74 7.09 10.17
C SER A 60 -19.80 6.27 9.46
N LEU A 61 -20.50 5.41 10.20
CA LEU A 61 -21.54 4.54 9.69
C LEU A 61 -22.84 4.80 10.43
N THR A 62 -23.96 4.84 9.72
CA THR A 62 -25.29 4.98 10.32
C THR A 62 -26.23 3.96 9.71
N LEU A 63 -26.91 3.21 10.56
CA LEU A 63 -27.94 2.27 10.13
C LEU A 63 -29.31 2.94 10.14
N SER A 64 -30.10 2.59 9.15
CA SER A 64 -31.51 2.92 9.09
C SER A 64 -32.30 1.68 8.71
N THR A 65 -33.51 1.59 9.22
CA THR A 65 -34.39 0.45 9.01
C THR A 65 -35.68 0.90 8.34
N GLU A 66 -36.25 0.05 7.51
CA GLU A 66 -37.53 0.30 6.83
C GLU A 66 -38.43 -0.93 6.94
N GLY A 67 -39.70 -0.69 7.28
CA GLY A 67 -40.71 -1.73 7.44
C GLY A 67 -40.78 -2.29 8.86
N LYS A 68 -41.22 -3.55 9.01
CA LYS A 68 -41.53 -4.15 10.31
C LYS A 68 -40.28 -4.72 10.98
N CYS A 69 -39.46 -3.83 11.57
CA CYS A 69 -38.17 -4.15 12.18
C CYS A 69 -38.19 -4.27 13.71
N THR A 70 -39.36 -4.48 14.33
CA THR A 70 -39.47 -4.64 15.79
C THR A 70 -38.63 -5.82 16.27
N ASN A 71 -37.68 -5.56 17.17
CA ASN A 71 -36.72 -6.54 17.72
C ASN A 71 -35.78 -7.17 16.67
N TYR A 72 -35.52 -6.50 15.55
CA TYR A 72 -34.54 -6.98 14.59
C TYR A 72 -33.10 -6.76 15.12
N PHE A 73 -32.46 -7.85 15.51
CA PHE A 73 -31.07 -7.89 15.95
C PHE A 73 -30.25 -8.65 14.92
N ALA A 74 -29.23 -8.00 14.37
CA ALA A 74 -28.29 -8.63 13.46
C ALA A 74 -26.90 -8.01 13.63
N ASN A 75 -25.87 -8.78 13.25
CA ASN A 75 -24.50 -8.28 13.22
C ASN A 75 -24.21 -7.77 11.80
N ILE A 76 -23.71 -6.55 11.72
CA ILE A 76 -23.26 -5.93 10.49
C ILE A 76 -21.75 -6.03 10.48
N HIS A 77 -21.23 -6.61 9.41
CA HIS A 77 -19.81 -6.69 9.15
C HIS A 77 -19.44 -5.58 8.18
N PHE A 78 -18.41 -4.81 8.52
CA PHE A 78 -17.84 -3.79 7.66
C PHE A 78 -16.33 -3.96 7.61
N TYR A 79 -15.82 -4.34 6.44
CA TYR A 79 -14.40 -4.44 6.17
C TYR A 79 -13.98 -3.26 5.31
N LEU A 80 -12.80 -2.72 5.57
CA LEU A 80 -12.23 -1.59 4.84
C LEU A 80 -10.78 -1.91 4.51
N GLN A 81 -10.41 -1.82 3.24
CA GLN A 81 -9.06 -2.14 2.77
C GLN A 81 -8.55 -1.09 1.80
N HIS A 82 -7.28 -0.71 1.96
CA HIS A 82 -6.60 0.17 1.01
C HIS A 82 -6.18 -0.59 -0.25
N GLY A 83 -6.42 -0.01 -1.41
CA GLY A 83 -5.86 -0.47 -2.67
C GLY A 83 -6.55 -1.66 -3.35
N ALA A 84 -7.37 -2.45 -2.65
CA ALA A 84 -8.16 -3.54 -3.24
C ALA A 84 -9.40 -3.86 -2.41
N TYR A 85 -10.32 -4.62 -3.03
CA TYR A 85 -11.47 -5.17 -2.31
C TYR A 85 -11.04 -6.06 -1.15
N PRO A 86 -11.69 -5.93 0.02
CA PRO A 86 -11.49 -6.83 1.14
C PRO A 86 -11.71 -8.29 0.74
N LEU A 87 -10.68 -9.12 0.86
CA LEU A 87 -10.81 -10.57 0.82
C LEU A 87 -10.86 -11.09 2.25
N THR A 88 -12.00 -11.62 2.65
CA THR A 88 -12.21 -12.23 3.97
C THR A 88 -13.10 -13.44 3.80
N SER A 89 -12.98 -14.40 4.72
CA SER A 89 -13.84 -15.57 4.81
C SER A 89 -14.85 -15.35 5.95
N PRO A 90 -16.08 -14.88 5.68
CA PRO A 90 -17.03 -14.50 6.71
C PRO A 90 -17.34 -15.61 7.71
N ARG A 91 -17.35 -16.87 7.23
CA ARG A 91 -17.64 -18.07 8.02
C ARG A 91 -16.38 -18.80 8.50
N ASN A 92 -15.23 -18.14 8.45
CA ASN A 92 -13.95 -18.71 8.87
C ASN A 92 -13.57 -20.00 8.11
N GLU A 93 -14.04 -20.13 6.87
CA GLU A 93 -13.66 -21.18 5.94
C GLU A 93 -12.21 -20.96 5.51
N SER A 94 -11.42 -22.04 5.42
CA SER A 94 -10.05 -21.99 4.95
C SER A 94 -10.00 -21.58 3.48
N LEU A 95 -9.22 -20.54 3.17
CA LEU A 95 -8.91 -20.19 1.79
C LEU A 95 -8.07 -21.31 1.15
N PRO A 96 -8.17 -21.52 -0.18
CA PRO A 96 -7.33 -22.49 -0.87
C PRO A 96 -5.84 -22.20 -0.65
N GLU A 97 -4.99 -23.23 -0.56
CA GLU A 97 -3.54 -23.06 -0.30
C GLU A 97 -2.80 -22.27 -1.39
N THR A 98 -3.39 -22.17 -2.58
CA THR A 98 -2.86 -21.37 -3.70
C THR A 98 -3.09 -19.87 -3.53
N TYR A 99 -3.94 -19.46 -2.59
CA TYR A 99 -4.34 -18.07 -2.38
C TYR A 99 -3.36 -17.39 -1.44
N ILE A 100 -3.09 -16.12 -1.71
CA ILE A 100 -2.26 -15.27 -0.86
C ILE A 100 -3.21 -14.45 0.04
N PRO A 101 -3.34 -14.80 1.34
CA PRO A 101 -4.37 -14.21 2.20
C PRO A 101 -3.95 -12.90 2.86
N ASN A 102 -2.64 -12.63 2.99
CA ASN A 102 -2.16 -11.51 3.79
C ASN A 102 -2.43 -10.19 3.06
N ARG A 103 -3.23 -9.29 3.66
CA ARG A 103 -3.60 -8.00 3.06
C ARG A 103 -3.04 -6.85 3.88
N HIS A 104 -2.53 -5.84 3.20
CA HIS A 104 -2.07 -4.63 3.87
C HIS A 104 -3.27 -3.73 4.17
N ASN A 105 -3.28 -3.14 5.37
CA ASN A 105 -4.28 -2.13 5.78
C ASN A 105 -5.74 -2.61 5.70
N LEU A 106 -6.01 -3.87 6.09
CA LEU A 106 -7.37 -4.39 6.26
C LEU A 106 -7.88 -4.08 7.67
N PHE A 107 -8.99 -3.35 7.74
CA PHE A 107 -9.69 -3.03 8.98
C PHE A 107 -11.04 -3.74 9.00
N LYS A 108 -11.41 -4.23 10.19
CA LYS A 108 -12.65 -4.96 10.42
C LYS A 108 -13.42 -4.29 11.56
N LEU A 109 -14.67 -3.97 11.28
CA LEU A 109 -15.63 -3.47 12.26
C LEU A 109 -16.85 -4.38 12.23
N ILE A 110 -17.15 -5.02 13.35
CA ILE A 110 -18.41 -5.73 13.57
C ILE A 110 -19.21 -4.93 14.59
N PHE A 111 -20.44 -4.63 14.24
CA PHE A 111 -21.38 -3.93 15.12
C PHE A 111 -22.77 -4.49 14.93
N ASN A 112 -23.67 -4.24 15.88
CA ASN A 112 -25.05 -4.69 15.79
C ASN A 112 -25.98 -3.53 15.46
N THR A 113 -27.25 -3.85 15.20
CA THR A 113 -28.31 -2.86 14.92
C THR A 113 -28.60 -1.89 16.06
N THR A 114 -28.07 -2.13 17.27
CA THR A 114 -28.26 -1.26 18.44
C THR A 114 -27.15 -0.23 18.60
N LEU A 115 -25.98 -0.44 17.98
CA LEU A 115 -24.86 0.48 18.09
C LEU A 115 -25.13 1.73 17.25
N LEU A 116 -25.22 2.87 17.93
CA LEU A 116 -25.35 4.17 17.28
C LEU A 116 -23.99 4.64 16.79
N ASN A 117 -23.92 4.97 15.50
CA ASN A 117 -22.78 5.61 14.84
C ASN A 117 -21.41 4.95 15.05
N PRO A 118 -21.23 3.68 14.64
CA PRO A 118 -19.90 3.09 14.60
C PRO A 118 -18.93 3.93 13.75
N LEU A 119 -17.67 3.95 14.17
CA LEU A 119 -16.61 4.77 13.58
C LEU A 119 -15.35 3.93 13.39
N ILE A 120 -14.74 4.03 12.20
CA ILE A 120 -13.36 3.63 11.97
C ILE A 120 -12.54 4.92 11.84
N GLN A 121 -11.54 5.07 12.72
CA GLN A 121 -10.64 6.21 12.73
C GLN A 121 -9.23 5.75 12.41
N LEU A 122 -8.62 6.31 11.36
CA LEU A 122 -7.25 5.99 10.96
C LEU A 122 -6.39 7.25 10.95
N ASN A 123 -5.26 7.16 11.64
CA ASN A 123 -4.22 8.18 11.60
C ASN A 123 -3.30 7.92 10.41
N ASN A 124 -2.95 9.00 9.71
CA ASN A 124 -2.07 9.00 8.57
C ASN A 124 -2.41 7.91 7.53
N PRO A 125 -3.66 7.83 7.03
CA PRO A 125 -4.05 6.79 6.10
C PRO A 125 -3.27 6.94 4.78
N PRO A 126 -2.92 5.82 4.12
CA PRO A 126 -2.44 5.86 2.75
C PRO A 126 -3.38 6.59 1.78
N ILE A 127 -2.77 7.34 0.88
CA ILE A 127 -3.42 8.09 -0.18
C ILE A 127 -3.98 7.12 -1.22
N GLY A 128 -5.07 7.50 -1.86
CA GLY A 128 -5.66 6.77 -2.97
C GLY A 128 -6.94 6.05 -2.58
N THR A 129 -7.24 4.99 -3.30
CA THR A 129 -8.56 4.36 -3.22
C THR A 129 -8.62 3.31 -2.12
N TRP A 130 -9.72 3.35 -1.39
CA TRP A 130 -10.10 2.42 -0.32
C TRP A 130 -11.39 1.73 -0.71
N PHE A 131 -11.46 0.43 -0.47
CA PHE A 131 -12.65 -0.37 -0.74
C PHE A 131 -13.23 -0.86 0.57
N ALA A 132 -14.53 -0.72 0.71
CA ALA A 132 -15.26 -1.33 1.80
C ALA A 132 -16.15 -2.45 1.31
N MET A 133 -16.40 -3.38 2.22
CA MET A 133 -17.23 -4.55 2.00
C MET A 133 -18.15 -4.72 3.21
N THR A 134 -19.46 -4.81 2.97
CA THR A 134 -20.44 -4.93 4.05
C THR A 134 -21.55 -5.92 3.75
N PHE A 135 -21.97 -6.62 4.81
CA PHE A 135 -23.05 -7.61 4.78
C PHE A 135 -23.58 -7.82 6.20
N ILE A 136 -24.74 -8.46 6.30
CA ILE A 136 -25.36 -8.90 7.55
C ILE A 136 -24.95 -10.35 7.81
N ASP A 137 -24.47 -10.62 9.02
CA ASP A 137 -24.28 -11.97 9.54
C ASP A 137 -25.26 -12.22 10.70
N HIS A 138 -25.93 -13.36 10.67
CA HIS A 138 -26.79 -13.77 11.76
C HIS A 138 -26.03 -14.74 12.66
N PRO A 139 -26.03 -14.56 13.98
CA PRO A 139 -25.50 -15.56 14.88
C PRO A 139 -26.31 -16.85 14.71
N THR A 140 -25.72 -17.85 14.05
CA THR A 140 -26.36 -19.12 13.73
C THR A 140 -26.59 -19.95 14.99
N SER A 141 -27.86 -20.11 15.38
CA SER A 141 -28.39 -21.38 15.93
C SER A 141 -29.92 -21.44 16.00
N GLU A 142 -30.67 -20.36 15.77
CA GLU A 142 -32.13 -20.43 15.70
C GLU A 142 -32.63 -20.37 14.26
N ILE A 143 -33.13 -21.50 13.76
CA ILE A 143 -34.00 -21.55 12.59
C ILE A 143 -35.28 -20.79 12.95
N LYS A 144 -35.29 -19.47 12.78
CA LYS A 144 -36.53 -18.71 12.81
C LYS A 144 -37.22 -18.93 11.47
N PRO A 145 -38.48 -19.41 11.44
CA PRO A 145 -39.24 -19.42 10.21
C PRO A 145 -39.23 -18.01 9.62
N LYS A 146 -39.11 -17.93 8.29
CA LYS A 146 -38.94 -16.74 7.44
C LYS A 146 -40.16 -15.78 7.54
N ILE A 147 -40.49 -15.30 8.75
CA ILE A 147 -41.69 -14.53 9.10
C ILE A 147 -41.38 -13.01 9.20
N THR A 148 -40.13 -12.60 9.03
CA THR A 148 -39.76 -11.17 8.89
C THR A 148 -39.55 -10.78 7.44
N THR A 149 -40.45 -11.20 6.54
CA THR A 149 -40.54 -10.64 5.18
C THR A 149 -41.05 -9.19 5.29
N GLY A 150 -40.16 -8.25 5.56
CA GLY A 150 -40.53 -6.83 5.61
C GLY A 150 -39.60 -5.90 6.39
N CYS A 151 -38.48 -6.38 6.96
CA CYS A 151 -37.47 -5.48 7.52
C CYS A 151 -36.30 -5.32 6.53
N ASN A 152 -36.12 -4.12 6.01
CA ASN A 152 -34.99 -3.76 5.15
C ASN A 152 -34.01 -2.91 5.94
N LEU A 153 -32.73 -3.29 5.88
CA LEU A 153 -31.65 -2.53 6.50
C LEU A 153 -30.91 -1.75 5.43
N TYR A 154 -30.64 -0.49 5.75
CA TYR A 154 -29.87 0.42 4.91
C TYR A 154 -28.71 1.00 5.70
N LEU A 155 -27.54 0.96 5.10
CA LEU A 155 -26.33 1.57 5.59
C LEU A 155 -26.12 2.92 4.90
N SER A 156 -25.90 3.96 5.69
CA SER A 156 -25.30 5.21 5.25
C SER A 156 -23.89 5.29 5.79
N THR A 157 -22.95 5.80 5.01
CA THR A 157 -21.57 5.94 5.43
C THR A 157 -21.00 7.26 4.94
N TRP A 158 -20.18 7.87 5.79
CA TRP A 158 -19.52 9.14 5.56
C TRP A 158 -18.03 8.98 5.84
N LEU A 159 -17.19 9.30 4.86
CA LEU A 159 -15.76 9.50 5.04
C LEU A 159 -15.50 11.00 5.20
N ASP A 160 -14.89 11.37 6.32
CA ASP A 160 -14.34 12.71 6.57
C ASP A 160 -12.83 12.61 6.79
N TYR A 161 -12.03 13.47 6.16
CA TYR A 161 -10.58 13.41 6.30
C TYR A 161 -9.87 14.76 6.18
N GLN A 162 -8.73 14.87 6.87
CA GLN A 162 -7.96 16.11 7.01
C GLN A 162 -6.66 16.05 6.20
N VAL A 163 -6.55 16.88 5.17
CA VAL A 163 -5.36 16.94 4.31
C VAL A 163 -4.39 18.02 4.77
N VAL A 164 -3.10 17.68 4.88
CA VAL A 164 -2.05 18.65 5.22
C VAL A 164 -1.72 19.49 3.99
N SER A 165 -1.95 20.80 4.09
CA SER A 165 -1.65 21.75 3.00
C SER A 165 -0.19 22.20 2.95
N SER A 166 0.55 22.14 4.06
CA SER A 166 1.89 22.69 4.22
C SER A 166 3.02 21.72 3.84
N ILE A 167 2.83 20.97 2.75
CA ILE A 167 3.83 20.03 2.23
C ILE A 167 4.50 20.64 1.01
N PHE A 168 5.81 20.83 1.08
CA PHE A 168 6.58 21.21 -0.08
C PHE A 168 7.16 19.98 -0.77
N THR A 169 7.32 20.09 -2.08
CA THR A 169 7.93 19.04 -2.90
C THR A 169 9.43 19.27 -3.00
N LEU A 170 10.19 18.23 -2.72
CA LEU A 170 11.62 18.17 -2.95
C LEU A 170 11.88 17.87 -4.43
N VAL A 171 12.82 18.61 -5.01
CA VAL A 171 13.23 18.43 -6.40
C VAL A 171 14.60 17.76 -6.43
N PHE A 172 14.81 16.89 -7.40
CA PHE A 172 16.04 16.12 -7.54
C PHE A 172 17.26 17.03 -7.74
N ASN A 173 18.34 16.78 -7.00
CA ASN A 173 19.58 17.58 -7.03
C ASN A 173 19.41 19.08 -6.75
N GLU A 174 18.26 19.51 -6.21
CA GLU A 174 18.01 20.89 -5.84
C GLU A 174 17.90 21.02 -4.31
N PRO A 175 18.84 21.73 -3.67
CA PRO A 175 18.79 21.88 -2.23
C PRO A 175 17.64 22.80 -1.80
N ARG A 176 16.92 22.38 -0.75
CA ARG A 176 15.83 23.14 -0.15
C ARG A 176 16.16 23.53 1.28
N GLN A 177 16.19 24.83 1.53
CA GLN A 177 16.33 25.38 2.86
C GLN A 177 15.06 25.14 3.68
N VAL A 178 15.23 24.70 4.91
CA VAL A 178 14.17 24.46 5.90
C VAL A 178 14.51 25.12 7.22
N VAL A 179 13.46 25.53 7.94
CA VAL A 179 13.60 26.18 9.24
C VAL A 179 12.63 25.54 10.21
N LEU A 180 13.17 24.94 11.28
CA LEU A 180 12.42 24.46 12.44
C LEU A 180 12.51 25.53 13.54
N SER A 181 11.41 25.79 14.23
CA SER A 181 11.34 26.78 15.31
C SER A 181 10.33 26.33 16.36
N ASP A 182 10.23 27.06 17.48
CA ASP A 182 9.26 26.75 18.55
C ASP A 182 7.83 26.57 18.04
N ASN A 183 7.41 27.38 17.06
CA ASN A 183 6.08 27.32 16.47
C ASN A 183 5.96 26.27 15.33
N LYS A 184 7.06 25.63 14.94
CA LYS A 184 7.12 24.68 13.83
C LYS A 184 8.12 23.56 14.15
N THR A 185 7.70 22.65 15.00
CA THR A 185 8.50 21.52 15.51
C THR A 185 8.57 20.35 14.53
N SER A 186 7.68 20.35 13.53
CA SER A 186 7.65 19.36 12.46
C SER A 186 7.49 20.02 11.10
N ILE A 187 8.16 19.42 10.12
CA ILE A 187 8.03 19.80 8.71
C ILE A 187 7.68 18.55 7.91
N TYR A 188 6.76 18.70 6.98
CA TYR A 188 6.44 17.67 6.00
C TYR A 188 6.96 18.03 4.62
N ALA A 189 7.52 17.04 3.94
CA ALA A 189 7.98 17.17 2.57
C ALA A 189 7.49 15.97 1.75
N SER A 190 7.38 16.15 0.43
CA SER A 190 7.10 15.06 -0.50
C SER A 190 8.19 14.96 -1.56
N TYR A 191 8.41 13.77 -2.07
CA TYR A 191 9.23 13.53 -3.24
C TYR A 191 8.51 12.55 -4.15
N TYR A 192 8.47 12.89 -5.43
CA TYR A 192 7.94 12.03 -6.48
C TYR A 192 9.10 11.58 -7.35
N THR A 193 9.30 10.27 -7.48
CA THR A 193 10.28 9.71 -8.41
C THR A 193 9.57 8.97 -9.54
N SER A 194 10.00 9.23 -10.77
CA SER A 194 9.68 8.42 -11.95
C SER A 194 10.84 7.48 -12.34
N VAL A 195 11.96 7.53 -11.62
CA VAL A 195 13.18 6.79 -11.94
C VAL A 195 13.31 5.60 -10.99
N GLY A 196 13.16 4.40 -11.54
CA GLY A 196 13.41 3.15 -10.82
C GLY A 196 14.90 2.97 -10.53
N ASN A 197 15.22 2.44 -9.34
CA ASN A 197 16.58 2.18 -8.82
C ASN A 197 17.39 3.41 -8.40
N SER A 198 16.75 4.36 -7.75
CA SER A 198 17.48 5.41 -7.04
C SER A 198 17.62 5.00 -5.59
N ARG A 199 18.85 4.82 -5.11
CA ARG A 199 19.11 4.97 -3.67
C ARG A 199 19.05 6.46 -3.39
N LEU A 200 18.01 6.86 -2.67
CA LEU A 200 17.79 8.25 -2.31
C LEU A 200 18.71 8.58 -1.14
N ARG A 201 19.69 9.45 -1.36
CA ARG A 201 20.54 9.99 -0.31
C ARG A 201 20.02 11.38 0.06
N ILE A 202 19.48 11.50 1.26
CA ILE A 202 19.07 12.81 1.79
C ILE A 202 20.13 13.29 2.77
N SER A 203 20.77 14.41 2.47
CA SER A 203 21.68 15.08 3.41
C SER A 203 20.98 16.24 4.09
N PHE A 204 21.14 16.33 5.41
CA PHE A 204 20.72 17.47 6.20
C PHE A 204 21.92 18.10 6.87
N ASP A 205 22.16 19.40 6.71
CA ASP A 205 23.17 20.13 7.48
C ASP A 205 22.48 21.05 8.51
N TRP A 206 22.93 21.05 9.76
CA TRP A 206 22.35 21.83 10.85
C TRP A 206 23.43 22.53 11.68
N SER A 207 23.12 23.73 12.17
CA SER A 207 24.07 24.54 12.95
C SER A 207 24.31 24.00 14.37
N ASN A 208 23.33 23.29 14.96
CA ASN A 208 23.33 22.91 16.38
C ASN A 208 23.37 21.38 16.59
N ASN A 209 23.86 20.93 17.74
CA ASN A 209 23.97 19.51 18.13
C ASN A 209 22.62 18.89 18.57
N CYS A 210 21.56 19.23 17.85
CA CYS A 210 20.21 18.83 18.22
C CYS A 210 19.84 17.51 17.58
N GLU A 211 19.23 16.62 18.37
CA GLU A 211 18.76 15.35 17.86
C GLU A 211 17.49 15.57 17.02
N ILE A 212 17.56 15.13 15.76
CA ILE A 212 16.48 15.28 14.80
C ILE A 212 16.07 13.90 14.34
N ILE A 213 14.78 13.61 14.43
CA ILE A 213 14.20 12.40 13.90
C ILE A 213 13.70 12.71 12.51
N PHE A 214 14.11 11.86 11.58
CA PHE A 214 13.54 11.84 10.25
C PHE A 214 12.78 10.55 10.02
N LEU A 215 11.57 10.70 9.51
CA LEU A 215 10.68 9.61 9.18
C LEU A 215 10.31 9.72 7.70
N ALA A 216 10.25 8.58 7.02
CA ALA A 216 9.75 8.48 5.67
C ALA A 216 8.70 7.40 5.57
N ARG A 217 7.69 7.62 4.72
CA ARG A 217 6.68 6.62 4.41
C ARG A 217 6.19 6.75 2.97
N ILE A 218 5.99 5.62 2.33
CA ILE A 218 5.54 5.46 0.96
C ILE A 218 4.02 5.67 0.92
N ASN A 219 3.58 6.56 0.03
CA ASN A 219 2.17 6.86 -0.26
C ASN A 219 1.31 7.26 0.94
N ALA A 220 1.91 7.66 2.07
CA ALA A 220 1.20 8.07 3.27
C ALA A 220 2.09 8.98 4.11
N LEU A 221 1.50 9.84 4.96
CA LEU A 221 2.29 10.63 5.90
C LEU A 221 2.95 9.71 6.95
N PRO A 222 4.25 9.87 7.22
CA PRO A 222 4.87 9.19 8.35
C PRO A 222 4.46 9.83 9.68
N ASN A 223 4.52 9.04 10.75
CA ASN A 223 4.56 9.54 12.12
C ASN A 223 5.43 8.62 12.99
N ILE A 224 5.63 8.98 14.25
CA ILE A 224 6.52 8.25 15.17
C ILE A 224 6.13 6.77 15.39
N TYR A 225 4.89 6.39 15.07
CA TYR A 225 4.34 5.04 15.20
C TYR A 225 4.22 4.31 13.85
N LEU A 226 4.17 5.05 12.74
CA LEU A 226 3.91 4.55 11.39
C LEU A 226 4.92 5.16 10.40
N TYR A 227 5.97 4.42 10.09
CA TYR A 227 7.02 4.80 9.15
C TYR A 227 7.57 3.58 8.43
N ASP A 228 8.04 3.76 7.21
CA ASP A 228 8.79 2.73 6.48
C ASP A 228 10.30 2.88 6.75
N TYR A 229 10.76 4.12 6.93
CA TYR A 229 12.15 4.43 7.25
C TYR A 229 12.22 5.42 8.40
N LYS A 230 13.17 5.20 9.30
CA LYS A 230 13.48 6.09 10.42
C LYS A 230 14.98 6.22 10.55
N THR A 231 15.45 7.44 10.72
CA THR A 231 16.81 7.71 11.19
C THR A 231 16.79 8.75 12.30
N VAL A 232 17.79 8.67 13.15
CA VAL A 232 18.03 9.64 14.23
C VAL A 232 19.36 10.31 13.96
N CYS A 233 19.31 11.63 13.81
CA CYS A 233 20.43 12.44 13.42
C CYS A 233 21.02 13.10 14.67
N THR A 234 22.22 12.69 15.09
CA THR A 234 22.93 13.29 16.24
C THR A 234 24.07 14.23 15.83
N ASN A 235 24.52 14.14 14.57
CA ASN A 235 25.59 14.96 14.01
C ASN A 235 25.01 16.01 13.08
N LYS A 236 25.81 17.06 12.79
CA LYS A 236 25.44 18.13 11.85
C LYS A 236 24.98 17.61 10.50
N THR A 237 25.49 16.45 10.06
CA THR A 237 25.04 15.77 8.85
C THR A 237 24.28 14.50 9.15
N CYS A 238 23.14 14.32 8.47
CA CYS A 238 22.35 13.11 8.53
C CYS A 238 22.14 12.52 7.16
N LEU A 239 22.12 11.19 7.08
CA LEU A 239 22.01 10.46 5.83
C LEU A 239 20.92 9.41 5.96
N ILE A 240 20.04 9.40 4.97
CA ILE A 240 18.98 8.42 4.82
C ILE A 240 19.15 7.80 3.47
N GLU A 241 19.20 6.47 3.44
CA GLU A 241 19.20 5.68 2.23
C GLU A 241 17.83 5.03 2.12
N ILE A 242 17.09 5.42 1.08
CA ILE A 242 15.86 4.73 0.72
C ILE A 242 16.21 3.87 -0.49
N ASP A 243 16.30 2.57 -0.25
CA ASP A 243 16.69 1.60 -1.26
C ASP A 243 15.50 1.20 -2.13
N GLN A 244 15.78 1.00 -3.43
CA GLN A 244 14.93 0.32 -4.41
C GLN A 244 13.51 0.87 -4.55
N LEU A 245 13.43 2.15 -4.90
CA LEU A 245 12.18 2.81 -5.28
C LEU A 245 11.74 2.39 -6.69
N SER A 246 10.45 2.06 -6.86
CA SER A 246 9.83 1.97 -8.19
C SER A 246 9.61 3.36 -8.79
N ALA A 247 9.44 3.37 -10.10
CA ALA A 247 8.88 4.53 -10.80
C ALA A 247 7.49 4.86 -10.22
N SER A 248 7.09 6.12 -10.21
CA SER A 248 5.73 6.58 -9.85
C SER A 248 5.29 6.32 -8.41
N ILE A 249 6.22 6.40 -7.45
CA ILE A 249 5.90 6.44 -6.02
C ILE A 249 6.02 7.87 -5.47
N SER A 250 5.06 8.24 -4.62
CA SER A 250 5.16 9.42 -3.75
C SER A 250 5.69 9.00 -2.38
N ILE A 251 6.80 9.60 -1.96
CA ILE A 251 7.35 9.42 -0.62
C ILE A 251 7.06 10.68 0.18
N TYR A 252 6.54 10.50 1.39
CA TYR A 252 6.33 11.59 2.32
C TYR A 252 7.31 11.48 3.47
N PHE A 253 7.78 12.65 3.91
CA PHE A 253 8.76 12.79 4.94
C PHE A 253 8.20 13.61 6.10
N GLN A 254 8.59 13.27 7.31
CA GLN A 254 8.43 14.12 8.48
C GLN A 254 9.79 14.32 9.14
N ILE A 255 10.12 15.58 9.38
CA ILE A 255 11.33 15.99 10.09
C ILE A 255 10.87 16.60 11.40
N THR A 256 11.34 16.08 12.53
CA THR A 256 10.93 16.58 13.84
C THR A 256 12.09 16.62 14.82
N VAL A 257 12.08 17.60 15.72
CA VAL A 257 13.07 17.74 16.81
C VAL A 257 12.51 17.07 18.05
N THR A 258 13.32 16.24 18.72
CA THR A 258 12.90 15.55 19.95
C THR A 258 13.00 16.43 21.18
N ASN A 259 13.98 17.33 21.21
CA ASN A 259 14.25 18.18 22.35
C ASN A 259 13.84 19.64 22.07
N PHE A 260 12.79 20.12 22.72
CA PHE A 260 12.32 21.50 22.54
C PHE A 260 13.33 22.55 23.01
N SER A 261 14.26 22.22 23.92
CA SER A 261 15.30 23.18 24.33
C SER A 261 16.24 23.57 23.17
N CYS A 262 16.26 22.78 22.10
CA CYS A 262 16.98 23.09 20.88
C CYS A 262 16.32 24.15 19.98
N LEU A 263 15.04 24.47 20.21
CA LEU A 263 14.26 25.36 19.35
C LEU A 263 14.27 26.83 19.81
N ILE A 264 14.94 27.12 20.94
CA ILE A 264 15.15 28.49 21.47
C ILE A 264 15.70 29.42 20.39
N ASN A 265 16.53 28.89 19.48
CA ASN A 265 16.91 29.57 18.24
C ASN A 265 16.39 28.75 17.05
N PRO A 266 15.86 29.40 15.99
CA PRO A 266 15.45 28.71 14.78
C PRO A 266 16.59 27.84 14.23
N LEU A 267 16.29 26.56 14.01
CA LEU A 267 17.20 25.60 13.41
C LEU A 267 17.07 25.70 11.90
N HIS A 268 18.11 26.25 11.27
CA HIS A 268 18.24 26.27 9.82
C HIS A 268 18.91 24.99 9.35
N GLY A 269 18.38 24.41 8.28
CA GLY A 269 19.03 23.31 7.60
C GLY A 269 18.70 23.24 6.13
N GLU A 270 19.44 22.42 5.42
CA GLU A 270 19.31 22.22 3.98
C GLU A 270 18.99 20.76 3.69
N ILE A 271 17.97 20.51 2.88
CA ILE A 271 17.58 19.18 2.43
C ILE A 271 18.01 19.04 0.99
N LEU A 272 18.85 18.05 0.70
CA LEU A 272 19.24 17.73 -0.67
C LEU A 272 18.98 16.25 -0.95
N ILE A 273 18.17 15.98 -1.97
CA ILE A 273 17.97 14.65 -2.52
C ILE A 273 19.00 14.40 -3.61
N ARG A 274 19.77 13.32 -3.48
CA ARG A 274 20.60 12.78 -4.54
C ARG A 274 20.19 11.35 -4.85
N SER A 275 20.25 10.96 -6.11
CA SER A 275 20.25 9.56 -6.50
C SER A 275 21.70 9.14 -6.54
N THR A 276 22.04 8.09 -5.82
CA THR A 276 23.17 7.29 -6.26
C THR A 276 22.61 6.36 -7.33
N GLU A 277 22.91 6.67 -8.60
CA GLU A 277 22.81 5.69 -9.66
C GLU A 277 23.48 4.41 -9.16
N CYS A 278 22.91 3.25 -9.48
CA CYS A 278 23.54 1.98 -9.19
C CYS A 278 24.80 1.84 -10.07
N LEU A 279 25.89 2.49 -9.64
CA LEU A 279 27.15 2.62 -10.34
C LEU A 279 28.06 1.44 -10.01
N SER A 280 27.60 0.20 -10.18
CA SER A 280 28.52 -0.92 -10.37
C SER A 280 27.82 -2.13 -10.97
N SER A 281 28.44 -2.73 -11.98
CA SER A 281 28.09 -4.06 -12.51
C SER A 281 28.42 -5.20 -11.54
N SER A 282 28.86 -4.89 -10.31
CA SER A 282 29.21 -5.85 -9.26
C SER A 282 28.18 -5.90 -8.12
N ASP A 283 27.30 -4.91 -8.01
CA ASP A 283 26.16 -4.97 -7.09
C ASP A 283 25.01 -5.67 -7.79
N ASN A 284 24.89 -6.98 -7.55
CA ASN A 284 23.88 -7.90 -8.11
C ASN A 284 22.40 -7.55 -7.78
N PHE A 285 22.08 -6.31 -7.41
CA PHE A 285 20.76 -5.89 -6.90
C PHE A 285 20.16 -4.69 -7.67
N CYS A 286 20.54 -4.49 -8.92
CA CYS A 286 19.92 -3.49 -9.79
C CYS A 286 18.62 -4.05 -10.41
N VAL A 287 17.46 -3.43 -10.12
CA VAL A 287 16.14 -3.93 -10.54
C VAL A 287 15.72 -3.29 -11.85
N GLN A 288 15.90 -3.91 -13.01
CA GLN A 288 15.36 -3.31 -14.22
C GLN A 288 13.81 -3.31 -14.19
N PRO A 289 13.13 -2.15 -14.24
CA PRO A 289 11.68 -2.13 -14.35
C PRO A 289 11.26 -2.61 -15.74
N TYR A 290 10.38 -3.59 -15.82
CA TYR A 290 9.80 -4.06 -17.08
C TYR A 290 8.35 -3.57 -17.17
N PRO A 291 8.02 -2.67 -18.11
CA PRO A 291 6.66 -2.21 -18.27
C PRO A 291 5.77 -3.36 -18.75
N THR A 292 4.70 -3.65 -18.01
CA THR A 292 3.66 -4.58 -18.45
C THR A 292 2.83 -3.90 -19.53
N ARG A 293 2.68 -4.54 -20.70
CA ARG A 293 1.82 -4.00 -21.77
C ARG A 293 0.45 -4.68 -21.70
N ARG A 294 -0.59 -3.88 -21.49
CA ARG A 294 -1.98 -4.33 -21.55
C ARG A 294 -2.32 -4.78 -22.97
N ILE A 295 -2.86 -5.98 -23.13
CA ILE A 295 -3.38 -6.46 -24.43
C ILE A 295 -4.82 -6.94 -24.23
N MET A 296 -5.77 -6.34 -24.96
CA MET A 296 -7.15 -6.81 -24.95
C MET A 296 -7.30 -8.02 -25.87
N PHE A 297 -7.92 -9.09 -25.38
CA PHE A 297 -8.35 -10.23 -26.19
C PHE A 297 -9.82 -10.52 -25.93
N ASN A 298 -10.66 -10.43 -26.97
CA ASN A 298 -12.01 -11.01 -27.04
C ASN A 298 -12.70 -11.27 -25.68
N TYR A 299 -13.10 -10.19 -24.99
CA TYR A 299 -13.86 -10.18 -23.74
C TYR A 299 -13.12 -10.47 -22.41
N TYR A 300 -11.79 -10.66 -22.43
CA TYR A 300 -10.93 -10.76 -21.25
C TYR A 300 -9.74 -9.79 -21.35
N TYR A 301 -9.23 -9.29 -20.21
CA TYR A 301 -8.00 -8.49 -20.18
C TYR A 301 -6.82 -9.38 -19.77
N ASP A 302 -5.92 -9.65 -20.71
CA ASP A 302 -4.63 -10.27 -20.41
C ASP A 302 -3.54 -9.19 -20.30
N PHE A 303 -2.64 -9.36 -19.34
CA PHE A 303 -1.41 -8.59 -19.28
C PHE A 303 -0.29 -9.47 -19.85
N LEU A 304 0.03 -9.27 -21.12
CA LEU A 304 1.14 -9.99 -21.73
C LEU A 304 2.44 -9.29 -21.37
N TYR A 305 3.35 -10.01 -20.72
CA TYR A 305 4.74 -9.61 -20.65
C TYR A 305 5.31 -9.56 -22.07
N VAL A 306 5.74 -8.38 -22.53
CA VAL A 306 6.46 -8.22 -23.79
C VAL A 306 7.91 -7.90 -23.46
N PRO A 307 8.86 -8.83 -23.63
CA PRO A 307 10.26 -8.51 -23.44
C PRO A 307 10.69 -7.40 -24.41
N ILE A 308 11.41 -6.39 -23.92
CA ILE A 308 11.82 -5.20 -24.69
C ILE A 308 12.75 -5.55 -25.88
N TYR A 309 13.32 -6.76 -25.91
CA TYR A 309 14.35 -7.15 -26.89
C TYR A 309 13.89 -8.06 -28.03
N THR A 310 12.60 -8.11 -28.39
CA THR A 310 12.18 -8.82 -29.61
C THR A 310 11.49 -7.88 -30.59
N THR A 311 12.27 -7.28 -31.50
CA THR A 311 11.81 -6.38 -32.57
C THR A 311 11.10 -7.07 -33.74
N ASN A 312 10.66 -8.33 -33.59
CA ASN A 312 9.99 -9.04 -34.67
C ASN A 312 8.57 -9.49 -34.28
N ARG A 313 7.63 -9.23 -35.19
CA ARG A 313 6.20 -9.59 -35.11
C ARG A 313 6.03 -11.05 -34.68
N PHE A 314 5.45 -11.29 -33.51
CA PHE A 314 5.07 -12.63 -33.07
C PHE A 314 3.55 -12.79 -32.94
N ASN A 315 3.11 -13.97 -33.36
CA ASN A 315 1.75 -14.50 -33.19
C ASN A 315 1.45 -14.76 -31.70
N SER A 316 0.16 -14.73 -31.38
CA SER A 316 -0.50 -14.52 -30.08
C SER A 316 -0.30 -15.57 -28.96
N HIS A 317 0.77 -16.36 -28.94
CA HIS A 317 0.99 -17.42 -27.92
C HIS A 317 2.43 -17.46 -27.36
N SER A 318 3.23 -16.41 -27.54
CA SER A 318 4.64 -16.44 -27.15
C SER A 318 4.82 -16.38 -25.62
N THR A 319 5.10 -17.53 -25.02
CA THR A 319 5.71 -17.65 -23.68
C THR A 319 7.02 -16.89 -23.66
N SER A 320 7.15 -15.90 -22.77
CA SER A 320 8.46 -15.33 -22.46
C SER A 320 9.24 -16.32 -21.61
N SER A 321 10.21 -16.99 -22.22
CA SER A 321 11.17 -17.81 -21.49
C SER A 321 12.24 -16.90 -20.91
N ILE A 322 12.41 -16.95 -19.59
CA ILE A 322 13.49 -16.25 -18.90
C ILE A 322 14.63 -17.26 -18.74
N THR A 323 15.84 -16.86 -19.15
CA THR A 323 17.04 -17.66 -18.91
C THR A 323 17.70 -17.16 -17.64
N LEU A 324 17.73 -18.00 -16.61
CA LEU A 324 18.48 -17.75 -15.37
C LEU A 324 19.83 -18.47 -15.49
N ASN A 325 20.93 -17.73 -15.33
CA ASN A 325 22.28 -18.32 -15.33
C ASN A 325 22.84 -18.30 -13.90
N GLY A 326 23.34 -19.46 -13.43
CA GLY A 326 24.07 -19.54 -12.16
C GLY A 326 23.25 -19.24 -10.90
N ASN A 327 23.93 -18.93 -9.79
CA ASN A 327 23.32 -18.54 -8.50
C ASN A 327 22.78 -17.10 -8.49
N ASP A 328 22.60 -16.49 -9.66
CA ASP A 328 22.20 -15.10 -9.77
C ASP A 328 20.74 -14.92 -9.35
N VAL A 329 20.49 -13.90 -8.54
CA VAL A 329 19.15 -13.47 -8.18
C VAL A 329 18.64 -12.56 -9.30
N SER A 330 17.65 -13.03 -10.04
CA SER A 330 16.99 -12.20 -11.06
C SER A 330 15.74 -11.59 -10.46
N MET A 331 15.63 -10.27 -10.57
CA MET A 331 14.51 -9.53 -9.99
C MET A 331 13.66 -8.94 -11.10
N TYR A 332 12.35 -9.20 -11.03
CA TYR A 332 11.37 -8.69 -11.98
C TYR A 332 10.38 -7.79 -11.24
N ALA A 333 10.30 -6.54 -11.67
CA ALA A 333 9.28 -5.62 -11.18
C ALA A 333 8.09 -5.61 -12.14
N TYR A 334 6.88 -5.77 -11.60
CA TYR A 334 5.63 -5.72 -12.33
C TYR A 334 4.77 -4.60 -11.76
N GLU A 335 4.50 -3.59 -12.58
CA GLU A 335 3.47 -2.61 -12.23
C GLU A 335 2.10 -3.20 -12.54
N PHE A 336 1.29 -3.42 -11.50
CA PHE A 336 -0.13 -3.64 -11.69
C PHE A 336 -0.79 -2.27 -11.65
N ILE A 337 -0.86 -1.62 -12.81
CA ILE A 337 -1.76 -0.48 -13.02
C ILE A 337 -3.16 -1.06 -13.09
N VAL A 338 -3.70 -1.39 -11.92
CA VAL A 338 -5.11 -1.68 -11.77
C VAL A 338 -5.80 -0.32 -11.78
N ASP A 339 -6.16 0.14 -12.97
CA ASP A 339 -7.16 1.19 -13.12
C ASP A 339 -8.40 0.76 -12.31
N ASP A 340 -9.10 1.71 -11.75
CA ASP A 340 -10.31 1.53 -10.94
C ASP A 340 -11.37 0.62 -11.59
N ARG A 341 -11.34 0.50 -12.91
CA ARG A 341 -12.21 -0.36 -13.73
C ARG A 341 -11.87 -1.85 -13.64
N ASN A 342 -10.70 -2.18 -13.15
CA ASN A 342 -10.09 -3.51 -13.19
C ASN A 342 -9.86 -4.10 -11.79
N ILE A 343 -10.35 -3.44 -10.74
CA ILE A 343 -10.29 -3.94 -9.38
C ILE A 343 -11.45 -4.94 -9.30
N GLY A 344 -11.17 -6.22 -9.07
CA GLY A 344 -12.18 -7.28 -9.20
C GLY A 344 -11.63 -8.63 -9.64
N GLY A 345 -10.52 -8.63 -10.39
CA GLY A 345 -9.97 -9.86 -10.95
C GLY A 345 -9.09 -10.67 -10.00
N THR A 346 -8.77 -11.90 -10.40
CA THR A 346 -7.75 -12.74 -9.77
C THR A 346 -6.52 -12.84 -10.65
N LEU A 347 -5.37 -12.51 -10.09
CA LEU A 347 -4.07 -12.63 -10.74
C LEU A 347 -3.54 -14.05 -10.52
N HIS A 348 -3.33 -14.79 -11.59
CA HIS A 348 -2.72 -16.11 -11.56
C HIS A 348 -1.27 -16.02 -12.04
N PHE A 349 -0.38 -16.64 -11.28
CA PHE A 349 1.01 -16.84 -11.64
C PHE A 349 1.21 -18.33 -11.85
N ASP A 350 1.40 -18.71 -13.11
CA ASP A 350 1.73 -20.06 -13.52
C ASP A 350 3.23 -20.15 -13.75
N PHE A 351 3.88 -20.91 -12.88
CA PHE A 351 5.29 -21.18 -12.94
C PHE A 351 5.50 -22.58 -13.51
N GLU A 352 6.13 -22.68 -14.67
CA GLU A 352 6.41 -23.95 -15.33
C GLU A 352 7.92 -24.11 -15.54
N SER A 353 8.50 -25.10 -14.86
CA SER A 353 9.90 -25.46 -15.01
C SER A 353 10.03 -26.64 -15.99
N ARG A 354 10.79 -26.46 -17.07
CA ARG A 354 11.10 -27.53 -18.02
C ARG A 354 12.59 -27.74 -18.12
N THR A 355 13.02 -28.96 -17.80
CA THR A 355 14.42 -29.35 -17.99
C THR A 355 14.73 -29.65 -19.44
N MET A 356 15.88 -29.18 -19.93
CA MET A 356 16.37 -29.60 -21.23
C MET A 356 16.82 -31.06 -21.17
N PRO A 357 16.68 -31.82 -22.28
CA PRO A 357 17.01 -33.25 -22.33
C PRO A 357 18.48 -33.59 -22.03
N PHE A 358 19.37 -32.59 -21.95
CA PHE A 358 20.81 -32.76 -21.72
C PHE A 358 21.24 -32.57 -20.25
N VAL A 359 20.30 -32.36 -19.34
CA VAL A 359 20.58 -32.17 -17.91
C VAL A 359 20.61 -33.53 -17.21
N SER A 360 21.63 -33.79 -16.39
CA SER A 360 21.71 -35.00 -15.57
C SER A 360 20.45 -35.18 -14.70
N PRO A 361 19.86 -36.39 -14.64
CA PRO A 361 18.66 -36.65 -13.85
C PRO A 361 18.85 -36.35 -12.35
N ASP A 362 20.07 -36.46 -11.84
CA ASP A 362 20.38 -36.39 -10.40
C ASP A 362 20.55 -34.97 -9.85
N VAL A 363 20.50 -33.94 -10.71
CA VAL A 363 20.63 -32.56 -10.25
C VAL A 363 19.26 -32.06 -9.76
N ASN A 364 19.18 -31.78 -8.46
CA ASN A 364 18.05 -31.08 -7.84
C ASN A 364 18.16 -29.59 -8.15
N VAL A 365 17.16 -29.09 -8.86
CA VAL A 365 17.01 -27.69 -9.19
C VAL A 365 15.68 -27.20 -8.64
N SER A 366 15.76 -26.10 -7.89
CA SER A 366 14.61 -25.41 -7.33
C SER A 366 14.71 -23.93 -7.67
N ILE A 367 13.60 -23.35 -8.10
CA ILE A 367 13.46 -21.91 -8.24
C ILE A 367 12.71 -21.40 -7.02
N LEU A 368 13.31 -20.42 -6.37
CA LEU A 368 12.81 -19.75 -5.19
C LEU A 368 12.26 -18.39 -5.63
N GLY A 369 10.95 -18.21 -5.60
CA GLY A 369 10.28 -16.97 -5.91
C GLY A 369 9.79 -16.24 -4.67
N CYS A 370 9.84 -14.91 -4.69
CA CYS A 370 9.21 -14.06 -3.70
C CYS A 370 8.33 -13.03 -4.40
N LEU A 371 7.04 -13.01 -4.06
CA LEU A 371 6.14 -11.94 -4.46
C LEU A 371 6.08 -10.87 -3.35
N SER A 372 6.37 -9.62 -3.64
CA SER A 372 6.33 -8.55 -2.62
C SER A 372 5.72 -7.27 -3.16
N LYS A 373 5.06 -6.49 -2.29
CA LYS A 373 4.43 -5.22 -2.65
C LYS A 373 5.32 -4.03 -2.26
N TYR A 374 5.33 -2.99 -3.09
CA TYR A 374 6.05 -1.71 -2.93
C TYR A 374 7.58 -1.76 -2.96
N GLN A 375 8.17 -2.80 -2.39
CA GLN A 375 9.59 -3.07 -2.40
C GLN A 375 9.85 -4.51 -2.85
N PRO A 376 10.90 -4.77 -3.62
CA PRO A 376 11.36 -6.13 -3.84
C PRO A 376 11.95 -6.71 -2.56
N ARG A 377 11.78 -8.01 -2.35
CA ARG A 377 12.40 -8.73 -1.23
C ARG A 377 13.20 -9.92 -1.72
N ARG A 378 14.27 -10.25 -0.99
CA ARG A 378 14.97 -11.52 -1.19
C ARG A 378 14.11 -12.68 -0.67
N PHE A 379 14.39 -13.89 -1.13
CA PHE A 379 13.60 -15.07 -0.77
C PHE A 379 13.63 -15.39 0.74
N ASP A 380 14.77 -15.17 1.40
CA ASP A 380 14.95 -15.32 2.84
C ASP A 380 14.11 -14.32 3.64
N GLN A 381 13.97 -13.10 3.13
CA GLN A 381 13.15 -12.02 3.70
C GLN A 381 11.68 -12.07 3.28
N CYS A 382 11.31 -13.02 2.42
CA CYS A 382 9.96 -13.15 1.92
C CYS A 382 9.04 -13.71 3.00
N GLU A 383 7.82 -13.19 3.07
CA GLU A 383 6.78 -13.76 3.92
C GLU A 383 6.37 -15.14 3.37
N SER A 384 6.10 -16.11 4.25
CA SER A 384 5.83 -17.52 3.86
C SER A 384 4.74 -17.66 2.80
N ASN A 385 3.69 -16.84 2.89
CA ASN A 385 2.54 -16.88 1.99
C ASN A 385 2.83 -16.31 0.60
N TYR A 386 3.96 -15.62 0.46
CA TYR A 386 4.43 -15.03 -0.78
C TYR A 386 5.64 -15.77 -1.37
N LYS A 387 6.10 -16.82 -0.69
CA LYS A 387 7.15 -17.71 -1.19
C LYS A 387 6.58 -18.64 -2.25
N ILE A 388 7.34 -18.79 -3.31
CA ILE A 388 7.04 -19.66 -4.44
C ILE A 388 8.21 -20.62 -4.53
N LEU A 389 7.93 -21.92 -4.41
CA LEU A 389 8.94 -22.96 -4.57
C LEU A 389 8.53 -23.77 -5.78
N ILE A 390 9.42 -23.81 -6.78
CA ILE A 390 9.19 -24.58 -8.00
C ILE A 390 10.34 -25.57 -8.14
N ASP A 391 10.02 -26.84 -7.97
CA ASP A 391 10.96 -27.93 -8.17
C ASP A 391 11.08 -28.31 -9.65
N LYS A 392 12.09 -29.11 -9.96
CA LYS A 392 12.34 -29.68 -11.28
C LYS A 392 11.08 -30.34 -11.87
N ASN A 393 10.73 -29.96 -13.11
CA ASN A 393 9.58 -30.48 -13.85
C ASN A 393 8.24 -30.34 -13.10
N SER A 394 8.12 -29.35 -12.22
CA SER A 394 6.88 -29.04 -11.51
C SER A 394 6.18 -27.83 -12.13
N ILE A 395 4.87 -27.79 -11.92
CA ILE A 395 4.05 -26.61 -12.15
C ILE A 395 3.60 -26.11 -10.79
N SER A 396 3.81 -24.83 -10.52
CA SER A 396 3.27 -24.17 -9.34
C SER A 396 2.31 -23.08 -9.80
N LEU A 397 1.07 -23.14 -9.31
CA LEU A 397 0.08 -22.08 -9.48
C LEU A 397 -0.04 -21.28 -8.18
N ARG A 398 0.00 -19.96 -8.31
CA ARG A 398 -0.33 -19.03 -7.22
C ARG A 398 -1.37 -18.04 -7.69
N SER A 399 -2.33 -17.75 -6.81
CA SER A 399 -3.45 -16.87 -7.11
C SER A 399 -3.52 -15.73 -6.10
N LEU A 400 -3.54 -14.51 -6.61
CA LEU A 400 -3.73 -13.29 -5.85
C LEU A 400 -5.08 -12.68 -6.27
N PRO A 401 -6.19 -13.07 -5.61
CA PRO A 401 -7.50 -12.49 -5.90
C PRO A 401 -7.51 -11.03 -5.47
N TYR A 402 -8.22 -10.18 -6.21
CA TYR A 402 -8.32 -8.74 -5.95
C TYR A 402 -6.96 -8.12 -5.61
N PRO A 403 -5.98 -8.17 -6.52
CA PRO A 403 -4.64 -7.67 -6.24
C PRO A 403 -4.71 -6.20 -5.84
N GLU A 404 -4.01 -5.85 -4.75
CA GLU A 404 -3.93 -4.46 -4.29
C GLU A 404 -3.25 -3.61 -5.35
N MET A 405 -3.77 -2.41 -5.64
CA MET A 405 -3.15 -1.48 -6.58
C MET A 405 -1.71 -1.13 -6.16
N GLY A 406 -0.89 -0.87 -7.17
CA GLY A 406 0.50 -0.44 -7.02
C GLY A 406 1.50 -1.44 -7.57
N PHE A 407 2.76 -1.25 -7.18
CA PHE A 407 3.87 -2.08 -7.64
C PHE A 407 3.95 -3.38 -6.88
N TRP A 408 4.09 -4.46 -7.63
CA TRP A 408 4.42 -5.77 -7.13
C TRP A 408 5.72 -6.24 -7.77
N TYR A 409 6.52 -6.96 -7.01
CA TYR A 409 7.81 -7.46 -7.42
C TYR A 409 7.79 -8.96 -7.29
N LEU A 410 8.30 -9.63 -8.32
CA LEU A 410 8.55 -11.06 -8.29
C LEU A 410 10.06 -11.24 -8.39
N THR A 411 10.67 -11.54 -7.26
CA THR A 411 12.09 -11.88 -7.18
C THR A 411 12.24 -13.38 -7.40
N LEU A 412 13.08 -13.79 -8.33
CA LEU A 412 13.38 -15.20 -8.59
C LEU A 412 14.85 -15.48 -8.31
N GLN A 413 15.11 -16.46 -7.46
CA GLN A 413 16.44 -16.96 -7.18
C GLN A 413 16.53 -18.40 -7.64
N TYR A 414 17.53 -18.67 -8.46
CA TYR A 414 17.83 -20.01 -8.91
C TYR A 414 18.72 -20.71 -7.87
N PHE A 415 18.38 -21.95 -7.51
CA PHE A 415 19.18 -22.77 -6.61
C PHE A 415 19.43 -24.16 -7.22
N CYS A 416 20.70 -24.52 -7.33
CA CYS A 416 21.15 -25.78 -7.91
C CYS A 416 22.30 -26.38 -7.10
N ASN A 417 22.15 -27.64 -6.67
CA ASN A 417 23.20 -28.38 -5.98
C ASN A 417 24.06 -29.18 -6.98
N GLY A 418 24.68 -28.49 -7.96
CA GLY A 418 25.49 -29.15 -8.99
C GLY A 418 26.15 -28.19 -9.99
N LEU A 419 26.84 -28.75 -11.00
CA LEU A 419 27.45 -27.96 -12.08
C LEU A 419 26.40 -27.14 -12.85
N VAL A 420 26.80 -25.95 -13.30
CA VAL A 420 25.92 -24.95 -13.94
C VAL A 420 25.39 -25.48 -15.27
N TYR A 421 24.09 -25.74 -15.36
CA TYR A 421 23.37 -25.99 -16.61
C TYR A 421 22.39 -24.86 -16.88
N ILE A 422 22.10 -24.59 -18.15
CA ILE A 422 21.08 -23.62 -18.57
C ILE A 422 19.71 -24.27 -18.42
N TYR A 423 18.84 -23.67 -17.60
CA TYR A 423 17.45 -24.10 -17.44
C TYR A 423 16.49 -23.09 -18.07
N PHE A 424 15.45 -23.60 -18.73
CA PHE A 424 14.39 -22.78 -19.26
C PHE A 424 13.23 -22.78 -18.29
N PHE A 425 12.84 -21.57 -17.92
CA PHE A 425 11.71 -21.34 -17.05
C PHE A 425 10.69 -20.47 -17.77
N SER A 426 9.42 -20.88 -17.72
CA SER A 426 8.31 -20.13 -18.29
C SER A 426 7.43 -19.60 -17.16
N ILE A 427 7.21 -18.28 -17.16
CA ILE A 427 6.21 -17.63 -16.31
C ILE A 427 5.07 -17.21 -17.20
N LYS A 428 3.86 -17.59 -16.81
CA LYS A 428 2.65 -17.02 -17.40
C LYS A 428 1.89 -16.28 -16.30
N ILE A 429 1.48 -15.07 -16.62
CA ILE A 429 0.73 -14.21 -15.71
C ILE A 429 -0.61 -13.93 -16.38
N PHE A 430 -1.71 -14.30 -15.72
CA PHE A 430 -3.06 -14.13 -16.22
C PHE A 430 -3.89 -13.31 -15.23
N ILE A 431 -4.83 -12.50 -15.72
CA ILE A 431 -5.82 -11.83 -14.88
C ILE A 431 -7.21 -12.24 -15.34
N TYR A 432 -7.93 -12.95 -14.47
CA TYR A 432 -9.34 -13.32 -14.71
C TYR A 432 -10.25 -12.31 -14.04
N TYR A 433 -11.29 -11.85 -14.72
CA TYR A 433 -12.26 -10.87 -14.24
C TYR A 433 -13.62 -11.50 -13.92
#